data_AF-A0A2V6R0I5-F1
#
_entry.id   AF-A0A2V6R0I5-F1
#
_cell.length_a   1.000
_cell.length_b   1.000
_cell.length_c   1.000
_cell.angle_alpha   90.00
_cell.angle_beta   90.00
_cell.angle_gamma   90.00
#
_symmetry.space_group_name_H-M   'P 1'
#
loop_
_entity.id
_entity.type
_entity.pdbx_description
1 polymer ?
#
loop_
_entity_poly.entity_id
_entity_poly.type
_entity_poly.pdbx_seq_one_letter_code
_entity_poly.pdbx_strand_id
1 'polypeptide(L)'
;MLHVLNGDATLQVFQQACLPGDVLVWRDILAEGPAAPPAVRVPYLAELLGIDAQEYVAGRQEEAAALEGSADHDEVVLWFEQDLFCALNLWFLLDWSVARDGAAPPLSLVFPDEVPGVGDFRGLGTLEPARLPELFARRAHVSDAARALGRRLWSAWASPDPRGLERLLAVETSALPFVGAAVRCHLARFPPVGRGVNEVEEAILSALA
;
A
#
# COMPACT_ATOMS: atom_id res chain seq x y z
N MET A 1 15.47 13.26 -4.18
CA MET A 1 14.75 12.18 -3.47
C MET A 1 13.26 12.40 -3.61
N LEU A 2 12.49 11.34 -3.84
CA LEU A 2 11.03 11.38 -3.92
C LEU A 2 10.44 10.56 -2.76
N HIS A 3 9.50 11.13 -2.01
CA HIS A 3 8.75 10.43 -0.98
C HIS A 3 7.37 10.06 -1.49
N VAL A 4 7.04 8.77 -1.48
CA VAL A 4 5.71 8.27 -1.83
C VAL A 4 4.97 7.96 -0.53
N LEU A 5 3.94 8.74 -0.23
CA LEU A 5 3.13 8.63 0.98
C LEU A 5 1.87 7.79 0.72
N ASN A 6 1.45 6.97 1.67
CA ASN A 6 0.24 6.13 1.56
C ASN A 6 -1.09 6.90 1.56
N GLY A 7 -1.10 8.20 1.88
CA GLY A 7 -2.33 9.00 1.90
C GLY A 7 -2.17 10.40 2.46
N ASP A 8 -3.22 11.21 2.35
CA ASP A 8 -3.23 12.63 2.75
C ASP A 8 -3.07 12.86 4.25
N ALA A 9 -3.51 11.91 5.09
CA ALA A 9 -3.27 11.99 6.53
C ALA A 9 -1.77 12.02 6.85
N THR A 10 -0.98 11.17 6.17
CA THR A 10 0.48 11.17 6.29
C THR A 10 1.09 12.45 5.73
N LEU A 11 0.55 13.00 4.64
CA LEU A 11 1.01 14.28 4.07
C LEU A 11 0.94 15.43 5.09
N GLN A 12 -0.15 15.52 5.85
CA GLN A 12 -0.34 16.60 6.85
C GLN A 12 0.79 16.63 7.88
N VAL A 13 1.19 15.46 8.38
CA VAL A 13 2.29 15.31 9.33
C VAL A 13 3.64 15.51 8.63
N PHE A 14 3.79 14.98 7.42
CA PHE A 14 5.02 15.05 6.63
C PHE A 14 5.44 16.48 6.32
N GLN A 15 4.50 17.35 5.94
CA GLN A 15 4.77 18.76 5.65
C GLN A 15 5.38 19.52 6.84
N GLN A 16 5.11 19.07 8.06
CA GLN A 16 5.63 19.67 9.29
C GLN A 16 6.95 19.04 9.77
N ALA A 17 7.32 17.88 9.21
CA ALA A 17 8.54 17.16 9.58
C ALA A 17 9.80 17.72 8.91
N CYS A 18 9.67 18.65 7.96
CA CYS A 18 10.77 19.32 7.27
C CYS A 18 11.78 18.36 6.62
N LEU A 19 11.33 17.20 6.15
CA LEU A 19 12.17 16.27 5.39
C LEU A 19 12.42 16.81 3.97
N PRO A 20 13.66 16.75 3.45
CA PRO A 20 13.98 17.24 2.12
C PRO A 20 13.59 16.25 1.03
N GLY A 21 13.12 16.75 -0.10
CA GLY A 21 12.74 15.94 -1.26
C GLY A 21 11.35 16.27 -1.76
N ASP A 22 11.03 15.76 -2.93
CA ASP A 22 9.70 15.89 -3.51
C ASP A 22 8.74 14.89 -2.87
N VAL A 23 7.45 15.19 -2.92
CA VAL A 23 6.41 14.36 -2.30
C VAL A 23 5.35 14.00 -3.32
N LEU A 24 5.06 12.70 -3.40
CA LEU A 24 3.92 12.13 -4.11
C LEU A 24 3.02 11.47 -3.07
N VAL A 25 1.72 11.78 -3.09
CA VAL A 25 0.74 11.02 -2.30
C VAL A 25 0.09 9.98 -3.21
N TRP A 26 0.20 8.72 -2.83
CA TRP A 26 -0.40 7.59 -3.52
C TRP A 26 -1.83 7.37 -3.01
N ARG A 27 -2.83 7.59 -3.86
CA ARG A 27 -4.25 7.67 -3.48
C ARG A 27 -5.11 6.53 -4.05
N ASP A 28 -4.52 5.55 -4.73
CA ASP A 28 -5.31 4.47 -5.32
C ASP A 28 -5.84 3.50 -4.25
N ILE A 29 -7.08 3.05 -4.45
CA ILE A 29 -7.78 2.09 -3.58
C ILE A 29 -7.74 0.73 -4.26
N LEU A 30 -6.55 0.13 -4.33
CA LEU A 30 -6.36 -1.18 -4.99
C LEU A 30 -7.06 -2.33 -4.28
N ALA A 31 -7.51 -2.11 -3.03
CA ALA A 31 -8.32 -3.04 -2.25
C ALA A 31 -9.75 -3.21 -2.77
N GLU A 32 -10.22 -2.27 -3.61
CA GLU A 32 -11.55 -2.25 -4.17
C GLU A 32 -11.51 -2.30 -5.70
N GLY A 33 -12.50 -2.99 -6.27
CA GLY A 33 -12.68 -3.11 -7.71
C GLY A 33 -11.66 -4.00 -8.40
N PRO A 34 -11.73 -4.08 -9.73
CA PRO A 34 -10.82 -4.91 -10.50
C PRO A 34 -9.41 -4.33 -10.49
N ALA A 35 -8.39 -5.20 -10.42
CA ALA A 35 -7.00 -4.83 -10.69
C ALA A 35 -6.79 -4.62 -12.21
N ALA A 36 -7.28 -3.49 -12.71
CA ALA A 36 -7.38 -3.18 -14.14
C ALA A 36 -6.95 -1.72 -14.40
N PRO A 37 -6.76 -1.31 -15.66
CA PRO A 37 -6.48 0.09 -15.99
C PRO A 37 -7.57 1.05 -15.49
N PRO A 38 -7.24 2.34 -15.27
CA PRO A 38 -8.18 3.32 -14.71
C PRO A 38 -9.55 3.36 -15.42
N ALA A 39 -9.58 3.23 -16.74
CA ALA A 39 -10.83 3.23 -17.53
C ALA A 39 -11.83 2.14 -17.12
N VAL A 40 -11.37 1.00 -16.59
CA VAL A 40 -12.23 -0.09 -16.09
C VAL A 40 -12.59 0.12 -14.62
N ARG A 41 -11.71 0.75 -13.84
CA ARG A 41 -11.88 0.97 -12.40
C ARG A 41 -12.83 2.13 -12.08
N VAL A 42 -12.80 3.20 -12.88
CA VAL A 42 -13.59 4.42 -12.64
C VAL A 42 -15.08 4.14 -12.42
N PRO A 43 -15.81 3.40 -13.29
CA PRO A 43 -17.23 3.18 -13.08
C PRO A 43 -17.52 2.42 -11.77
N TYR A 44 -16.67 1.44 -11.44
CA TYR A 44 -16.81 0.65 -10.23
C TYR A 44 -16.61 1.50 -8.96
N LEU A 45 -15.55 2.30 -8.93
CA LEU A 45 -15.23 3.14 -7.78
C LEU A 45 -16.24 4.29 -7.60
N ALA A 46 -16.76 4.84 -8.70
CA ALA A 46 -17.82 5.83 -8.66
C ALA A 46 -19.12 5.23 -8.09
N GLU A 47 -19.50 4.02 -8.51
CA GLU A 47 -20.69 3.33 -8.01
C GLU A 47 -20.56 2.92 -6.54
N LEU A 48 -19.44 2.29 -6.17
CA LEU A 48 -19.24 1.73 -4.84
C LEU A 48 -18.97 2.79 -3.77
N LEU A 49 -18.12 3.78 -4.09
CA LEU A 49 -17.55 4.71 -3.12
C LEU A 49 -17.92 6.18 -3.38
N GLY A 50 -18.63 6.48 -4.46
CA GLY A 50 -18.98 7.86 -4.83
C GLY A 50 -17.77 8.69 -5.25
N ILE A 51 -16.68 8.05 -5.70
CA ILE A 51 -15.47 8.74 -6.14
C ILE A 51 -15.74 9.45 -7.47
N ASP A 52 -15.31 10.71 -7.57
CA ASP A 52 -15.42 11.46 -8.81
C ASP A 52 -14.50 10.88 -9.89
N ALA A 53 -15.08 10.64 -11.07
CA ALA A 53 -14.39 9.99 -12.18
C ALA A 53 -13.24 10.84 -12.74
N GLN A 54 -13.41 12.16 -12.79
CA GLN A 54 -12.39 13.07 -13.33
C GLN A 54 -11.24 13.21 -12.34
N GLU A 55 -11.55 13.36 -11.06
CA GLU A 55 -10.56 13.41 -9.98
C GLU A 55 -9.73 12.12 -9.93
N TYR A 56 -10.37 10.96 -10.00
CA TYR A 56 -9.65 9.68 -10.01
C TYR A 56 -8.69 9.57 -11.22
N VAL A 57 -9.17 9.88 -12.43
CA VAL A 57 -8.33 9.81 -13.63
C VAL A 57 -7.16 10.79 -13.56
N ALA A 58 -7.41 12.02 -13.11
CA ALA A 58 -6.36 13.02 -12.95
C ALA A 58 -5.30 12.57 -11.93
N GLY A 59 -5.73 12.03 -10.78
CA GLY A 59 -4.82 11.47 -9.78
C GLY A 59 -3.95 10.34 -10.33
N ARG A 60 -4.55 9.39 -11.07
CA ARG A 60 -3.79 8.29 -11.69
C ARG A 60 -2.78 8.78 -12.74
N GLN A 61 -3.08 9.87 -13.44
CA GLN A 61 -2.15 10.49 -14.39
C GLN A 61 -0.99 11.19 -13.67
N GLU A 62 -1.27 11.92 -12.59
CA GLU A 62 -0.25 12.55 -11.74
C GLU A 62 0.71 11.52 -11.16
N GLU A 63 0.16 10.44 -10.58
CA GLU A 63 0.95 9.34 -10.02
C GLU A 63 1.80 8.63 -11.06
N ALA A 64 1.26 8.38 -12.26
CA ALA A 64 2.03 7.80 -13.36
C ALA A 64 3.17 8.72 -13.81
N ALA A 65 2.92 10.02 -13.98
CA ALA A 65 3.93 11.00 -14.37
C ALA A 65 5.04 11.13 -13.29
N ALA A 66 4.67 11.15 -12.01
CA ALA A 66 5.62 11.19 -10.91
C ALA A 66 6.49 9.92 -10.84
N LEU A 67 5.90 8.75 -11.08
CA LEU A 67 6.64 7.50 -11.19
C LEU A 67 7.59 7.51 -12.40
N GLU A 68 7.18 8.03 -13.55
CA GLU A 68 8.06 8.17 -14.72
C GLU A 68 9.24 9.11 -14.44
N GLY A 69 8.98 10.27 -13.83
CA GLY A 69 9.99 11.26 -13.41
C GLY A 69 10.83 10.84 -12.20
N SER A 70 10.49 9.73 -11.53
CA SER A 70 11.27 9.24 -10.39
C SER A 70 12.72 8.87 -10.77
N ALA A 71 13.00 8.60 -12.04
CA ALA A 71 14.34 8.34 -12.55
C ALA A 71 15.32 9.51 -12.34
N ASP A 72 14.82 10.74 -12.20
CA ASP A 72 15.63 11.94 -11.93
C ASP A 72 16.00 12.08 -10.44
N HIS A 73 15.59 11.13 -9.59
CA HIS A 73 15.84 11.16 -8.16
C HIS A 73 16.83 10.06 -7.74
N ASP A 74 17.72 10.38 -6.78
CA ASP A 74 18.70 9.41 -6.26
C ASP A 74 18.06 8.24 -5.49
N GLU A 75 16.86 8.43 -4.94
CA GLU A 75 16.15 7.49 -4.08
C GLU A 75 14.64 7.79 -4.11
N VAL A 76 13.84 6.73 -4.10
CA VAL A 76 12.39 6.80 -3.83
C VAL A 76 12.11 6.11 -2.49
N VAL A 77 11.42 6.81 -1.60
CA VAL A 77 11.14 6.36 -0.24
C VAL A 77 9.65 6.13 -0.09
N LEU A 78 9.28 4.87 0.13
CA LEU A 78 7.91 4.42 0.29
C LEU A 78 7.51 4.49 1.77
N TRP A 79 6.45 5.22 2.09
CA TRP A 79 5.92 5.38 3.45
C TRP A 79 4.56 4.69 3.57
N PHE A 80 4.55 3.51 4.18
CA PHE A 80 3.38 2.63 4.25
C PHE A 80 3.21 2.00 5.65
N GLU A 81 2.05 1.39 5.89
CA GLU A 81 1.62 0.88 7.20
C GLU A 81 1.21 -0.59 7.14
N GLN A 82 1.10 -1.24 8.31
CA GLN A 82 0.79 -2.68 8.42
C GLN A 82 -0.71 -3.00 8.28
N ASP A 83 -1.30 -2.58 7.16
CA ASP A 83 -2.67 -2.90 6.80
C ASP A 83 -2.77 -3.44 5.36
N LEU A 84 -3.95 -3.94 4.99
CA LEU A 84 -4.20 -4.49 3.66
C LEU A 84 -4.12 -3.41 2.55
N PHE A 85 -4.60 -2.20 2.81
CA PHE A 85 -4.59 -1.11 1.83
C PHE A 85 -3.16 -0.74 1.43
N CYS A 86 -2.30 -0.53 2.42
CA CYS A 86 -0.89 -0.26 2.26
C CYS A 86 -0.16 -1.43 1.61
N ALA A 87 -0.44 -2.68 2.02
CA ALA A 87 0.17 -3.86 1.43
C ALA A 87 -0.08 -3.95 -0.08
N LEU A 88 -1.32 -3.75 -0.53
CA LEU A 88 -1.69 -3.82 -1.95
C LEU A 88 -1.02 -2.74 -2.80
N ASN A 89 -1.02 -1.50 -2.30
CA ASN A 89 -0.34 -0.39 -2.96
C ASN A 89 1.18 -0.59 -3.01
N LEU A 90 1.77 -1.11 -1.94
CA LEU A 90 3.19 -1.47 -1.93
C LEU A 90 3.50 -2.59 -2.94
N TRP A 91 2.70 -3.65 -3.03
CA TRP A 91 2.93 -4.72 -4.00
C TRP A 91 2.87 -4.22 -5.45
N PHE A 92 1.94 -3.33 -5.76
CA PHE A 92 1.87 -2.65 -7.05
C PHE A 92 3.16 -1.87 -7.35
N LEU A 93 3.61 -1.02 -6.42
CA LEU A 93 4.82 -0.21 -6.60
C LEU A 93 6.08 -1.08 -6.73
N LEU A 94 6.14 -2.19 -6.01
CA LEU A 94 7.24 -3.15 -6.15
C LEU A 94 7.22 -3.81 -7.53
N ASP A 95 6.07 -4.27 -8.02
CA ASP A 95 5.96 -4.84 -9.37
C ASP A 95 6.34 -3.84 -10.46
N TRP A 96 5.81 -2.61 -10.38
CA TRP A 96 6.15 -1.50 -11.26
C TRP A 96 7.66 -1.29 -11.31
N SER A 97 8.33 -1.34 -10.15
CA SER A 97 9.77 -1.12 -10.07
C SER A 97 10.58 -2.21 -10.79
N VAL A 98 10.12 -3.47 -10.77
CA VAL A 98 10.77 -4.56 -11.49
C VAL A 98 10.52 -4.45 -12.99
N ALA A 99 9.37 -3.91 -13.41
CA ALA A 99 9.04 -3.72 -14.83
C ALA A 99 9.96 -2.69 -15.52
N ARG A 100 10.72 -1.91 -14.75
CA ARG A 100 11.66 -0.89 -15.27
C ARG A 100 13.08 -1.40 -15.52
N ASP A 101 13.36 -2.68 -15.27
CA ASP A 101 14.64 -3.35 -15.61
C ASP A 101 15.91 -2.54 -15.25
N GLY A 102 15.97 -2.04 -14.01
CA GLY A 102 17.09 -1.24 -13.50
C GLY A 102 17.05 0.26 -13.80
N ALA A 103 16.09 0.74 -14.60
CA ALA A 103 15.82 2.17 -14.80
C ALA A 103 14.96 2.81 -13.68
N ALA A 104 14.64 2.05 -12.63
CA ALA A 104 14.04 2.57 -11.42
C ALA A 104 15.14 2.97 -10.42
N PRO A 105 14.98 4.10 -9.72
CA PRO A 105 15.91 4.46 -8.65
C PRO A 105 15.89 3.41 -7.51
N PRO A 106 16.92 3.41 -6.64
CA PRO A 106 16.88 2.68 -5.38
C PRO A 106 15.59 2.99 -4.61
N LEU A 107 14.95 1.92 -4.11
CA LEU A 107 13.78 2.04 -3.27
C LEU A 107 14.17 1.81 -1.81
N SER A 108 13.62 2.63 -0.93
CA SER A 108 13.65 2.42 0.51
C SER A 108 12.23 2.41 1.06
N LEU A 109 12.05 1.73 2.18
CA LEU A 109 10.76 1.50 2.80
C LEU A 109 10.79 1.95 4.26
N VAL A 110 9.87 2.85 4.59
CA VAL A 110 9.44 3.14 5.96
C VAL A 110 8.13 2.39 6.18
N PHE A 111 8.18 1.37 7.04
CA PHE A 111 7.06 0.46 7.30
C PHE A 111 7.06 -0.01 8.75
N PRO A 112 6.81 0.90 9.72
CA PRO A 112 6.84 0.55 11.13
C PRO A 112 5.71 -0.43 11.48
N ASP A 113 6.03 -1.50 12.21
CA ASP A 113 5.09 -2.25 13.05
C ASP A 113 4.71 -1.47 14.29
N GLU A 114 5.72 -0.87 14.92
CA GLU A 114 5.60 -0.07 16.12
C GLU A 114 6.51 1.16 16.04
N VAL A 115 6.13 2.20 16.77
CA VAL A 115 6.95 3.40 16.92
C VAL A 115 7.32 3.52 18.40
N PRO A 116 8.61 3.39 18.78
CA PRO A 116 9.02 3.46 20.17
C PRO A 116 8.53 4.73 20.88
N GLY A 117 7.88 4.55 22.03
CA GLY A 117 7.29 5.65 22.80
C GLY A 117 5.92 6.11 22.32
N VAL A 118 5.34 5.46 21.31
CA VAL A 118 3.94 5.63 20.88
C VAL A 118 3.20 4.35 21.25
N GLY A 119 2.28 4.44 22.23
CA GLY A 119 1.59 3.26 22.75
C GLY A 119 0.62 2.63 21.75
N ASP A 120 -0.32 3.44 21.24
CA ASP A 120 -1.35 3.03 20.27
C ASP A 120 -1.04 3.66 18.91
N PHE A 121 -0.15 3.02 18.15
CA PHE A 121 0.21 3.47 16.80
C PHE A 121 -0.94 3.16 15.83
N ARG A 122 -1.66 4.22 15.42
CA ARG A 122 -2.82 4.13 14.52
C ARG A 122 -2.54 4.56 13.09
N GLY A 123 -1.26 4.68 12.74
CA GLY A 123 -0.79 5.13 11.44
C GLY A 123 0.10 6.38 11.50
N LEU A 124 0.91 6.56 10.46
CA LEU A 124 1.84 7.65 10.21
C LEU A 124 1.16 9.01 10.31
N GLY A 125 -0.08 9.13 9.81
CA GLY A 125 -0.87 10.35 9.91
C GLY A 125 -1.30 10.74 11.33
N THR A 126 -1.09 9.85 12.33
CA THR A 126 -1.38 10.13 13.75
C THR A 126 -0.13 10.45 14.57
N LEU A 127 1.05 10.45 13.94
CA LEU A 127 2.31 10.72 14.61
C LEU A 127 2.55 12.22 14.79
N GLU A 128 3.29 12.55 15.83
CA GLU A 128 3.92 13.87 15.93
C GLU A 128 4.94 14.05 14.80
N PRO A 129 4.99 15.20 14.10
CA PRO A 129 5.89 15.43 12.97
C PRO A 129 7.36 15.13 13.26
N ALA A 130 7.80 15.38 14.50
CA ALA A 130 9.17 15.11 14.96
C ALA A 130 9.57 13.62 14.92
N ARG A 131 8.62 12.69 14.78
CA ARG A 131 8.89 11.24 14.66
C ARG A 131 9.27 10.82 13.25
N LEU A 132 8.83 11.53 12.22
CA LEU A 132 9.11 11.13 10.84
C LEU A 132 10.61 11.13 10.50
N PRO A 133 11.44 12.10 10.96
CA PRO A 133 12.89 12.02 10.76
C PRO A 133 13.54 10.78 11.38
N GLU A 134 13.07 10.33 12.54
CA GLU A 134 13.58 9.11 13.19
C GLU A 134 13.24 7.86 12.37
N LEU A 135 12.00 7.78 11.86
CA LEU A 135 11.56 6.69 10.99
C LEU A 135 12.29 6.71 9.64
N PHE A 136 12.47 7.90 9.07
CA PHE A 136 13.21 8.12 7.83
C PHE A 136 14.67 7.63 7.96
N ALA A 137 15.33 7.92 9.07
CA ALA A 137 16.71 7.47 9.33
C ALA A 137 16.80 5.94 9.47
N ARG A 138 15.71 5.27 9.85
CA ARG A 138 15.62 3.81 10.00
C ARG A 138 15.05 3.09 8.78
N ARG A 139 14.73 3.81 7.70
CA ARG A 139 14.17 3.20 6.47
C ARG A 139 15.06 2.06 5.98
N ALA A 140 14.43 0.99 5.52
CA ALA A 140 15.12 -0.19 5.02
C ALA A 140 15.25 -0.13 3.50
N HIS A 141 16.39 -0.56 2.96
CA HIS A 141 16.52 -0.75 1.51
C HIS A 141 15.60 -1.87 1.04
N VAL A 142 14.88 -1.66 -0.06
CA VAL A 142 14.06 -2.68 -0.69
C VAL A 142 14.93 -3.58 -1.55
N SER A 143 15.19 -4.79 -1.04
CA SER A 143 16.00 -5.80 -1.72
C SER A 143 15.33 -6.35 -2.99
N ASP A 144 16.14 -6.94 -3.87
CA ASP A 144 15.63 -7.65 -5.07
C ASP A 144 14.66 -8.79 -4.70
N ALA A 145 14.90 -9.46 -3.57
CA ALA A 145 14.00 -10.48 -3.05
C ALA A 145 12.62 -9.89 -2.67
N ALA A 146 12.60 -8.70 -2.04
CA ALA A 146 11.37 -8.00 -1.71
C ALA A 146 10.63 -7.54 -2.98
N ARG A 147 11.34 -7.02 -3.98
CA ARG A 147 10.77 -6.63 -5.27
C ARG A 147 10.17 -7.82 -6.02
N ALA A 148 10.90 -8.93 -6.10
CA ALA A 148 10.43 -10.17 -6.73
C ALA A 148 9.21 -10.74 -6.00
N LEU A 149 9.18 -10.68 -4.66
CA LEU A 149 8.02 -11.09 -3.87
C LEU A 149 6.82 -10.16 -4.12
N GLY A 150 7.03 -8.85 -4.15
CA GLY A 150 6.00 -7.86 -4.48
C GLY A 150 5.36 -8.10 -5.85
N ARG A 151 6.17 -8.36 -6.89
CA ARG A 151 5.68 -8.79 -8.21
C ARG A 151 4.79 -10.02 -8.17
N ARG A 152 5.21 -11.06 -7.43
CA ARG A 152 4.43 -12.31 -7.29
C ARG A 152 3.10 -12.06 -6.59
N LEU A 153 3.10 -11.23 -5.54
CA LEU A 153 1.91 -10.86 -4.78
C LEU A 153 0.94 -10.03 -5.63
N TRP A 154 1.43 -9.03 -6.34
CA TRP A 154 0.62 -8.23 -7.26
C TRP A 154 0.05 -9.07 -8.39
N SER A 155 0.84 -9.96 -8.99
CA SER A 155 0.37 -10.89 -10.03
C SER A 155 -0.72 -11.83 -9.52
N ALA A 156 -0.61 -12.29 -8.27
CA ALA A 156 -1.62 -13.14 -7.64
C ALA A 156 -2.90 -12.35 -7.32
N TRP A 157 -2.77 -11.09 -6.85
CA TRP A 157 -3.89 -10.18 -6.61
C TRP A 157 -4.65 -9.84 -7.89
N ALA A 158 -3.93 -9.55 -8.98
CA ALA A 158 -4.50 -9.19 -10.27
C ALA A 158 -4.97 -10.39 -11.11
N SER A 159 -4.81 -11.61 -10.60
CA SER A 159 -5.20 -12.83 -11.28
C SER A 159 -6.73 -13.03 -11.25
N PRO A 160 -7.35 -13.56 -12.32
CA PRO A 160 -8.74 -14.01 -12.26
C PRO A 160 -8.95 -15.23 -11.36
N ASP A 161 -7.88 -15.94 -10.97
CA ASP A 161 -7.93 -17.05 -10.00
C ASP A 161 -7.65 -16.53 -8.57
N PRO A 162 -8.68 -16.38 -7.71
CA PRO A 162 -8.52 -15.77 -6.38
C PRO A 162 -7.71 -16.64 -5.41
N ARG A 163 -7.52 -17.93 -5.73
CA ARG A 163 -6.74 -18.87 -4.91
C ARG A 163 -5.24 -18.61 -4.97
N GLY A 164 -4.77 -17.78 -5.92
CA GLY A 164 -3.36 -17.49 -6.09
C GLY A 164 -2.73 -16.88 -4.84
N LEU A 165 -3.45 -15.95 -4.19
CA LEU A 165 -2.95 -15.23 -3.02
C LEU A 165 -2.86 -16.15 -1.78
N GLU A 166 -3.86 -17.01 -1.56
CA GLU A 166 -3.86 -17.98 -0.46
C GLU A 166 -2.64 -18.93 -0.55
N ARG A 167 -2.28 -19.39 -1.74
CA ARG A 167 -1.10 -20.25 -1.93
C ARG A 167 0.21 -19.57 -1.51
N LEU A 168 0.26 -18.24 -1.52
CA LEU A 168 1.44 -17.49 -1.07
C LEU A 168 1.58 -17.47 0.47
N LEU A 169 0.60 -17.94 1.23
CA LEU A 169 0.79 -18.20 2.67
C LEU A 169 1.74 -19.37 2.94
N ALA A 170 1.92 -20.27 1.98
CA ALA A 170 2.77 -21.46 2.11
C ALA A 170 4.21 -21.24 1.61
N VAL A 171 4.53 -20.04 1.11
CA VAL A 171 5.88 -19.72 0.62
C VAL A 171 6.64 -18.83 1.60
N GLU A 172 7.96 -18.83 1.50
CA GLU A 172 8.83 -17.94 2.26
C GLU A 172 8.52 -16.47 1.92
N THR A 173 8.25 -15.67 2.95
CA THR A 173 7.85 -14.26 2.84
C THR A 173 8.68 -13.32 3.71
N SER A 174 9.79 -13.77 4.31
CA SER A 174 10.68 -12.97 5.16
C SER A 174 11.20 -11.67 4.53
N ALA A 175 11.24 -11.57 3.19
CA ALA A 175 11.58 -10.32 2.51
C ALA A 175 10.51 -9.22 2.69
N LEU A 176 9.26 -9.60 2.99
CA LEU A 176 8.14 -8.73 3.34
C LEU A 176 7.32 -9.40 4.48
N PRO A 177 7.77 -9.31 5.75
CA PRO A 177 7.22 -10.10 6.85
C PRO A 177 5.72 -9.93 7.12
N PHE A 178 5.13 -8.80 6.70
CA PHE A 178 3.72 -8.46 6.88
C PHE A 178 2.77 -9.18 5.92
N VAL A 179 3.28 -9.85 4.87
CA VAL A 179 2.46 -10.48 3.83
C VAL A 179 1.46 -11.47 4.40
N GLY A 180 1.89 -12.31 5.35
CA GLY A 180 1.00 -13.30 5.97
C GLY A 180 -0.22 -12.66 6.64
N ALA A 181 -0.02 -11.54 7.34
CA ALA A 181 -1.10 -10.81 7.99
C ALA A 181 -2.03 -10.14 6.97
N ALA A 182 -1.47 -9.46 5.96
CA ALA A 182 -2.24 -8.80 4.92
C ALA A 182 -3.12 -9.80 4.13
N VAL A 183 -2.55 -10.95 3.73
CA VAL A 183 -3.32 -11.99 3.00
C VAL A 183 -4.42 -12.56 3.87
N ARG A 184 -4.17 -12.85 5.16
CA ARG A 184 -5.24 -13.30 6.08
C ARG A 184 -6.34 -12.26 6.25
N CYS A 185 -5.98 -10.99 6.39
CA CYS A 185 -6.93 -9.89 6.45
C CYS A 185 -7.81 -9.83 5.19
N HIS A 186 -7.24 -10.04 4.00
CA HIS A 186 -8.03 -10.14 2.78
C HIS A 186 -8.99 -11.34 2.78
N LEU A 187 -8.50 -12.53 3.17
CA LEU A 187 -9.32 -13.74 3.21
C LEU A 187 -10.48 -13.64 4.21
N ALA A 188 -10.29 -12.94 5.33
CA ALA A 188 -11.30 -12.67 6.34
C ALA A 188 -12.48 -11.81 5.83
N ARG A 189 -12.33 -11.12 4.69
CA ARG A 189 -13.41 -10.36 4.06
C ARG A 189 -14.46 -11.26 3.41
N PHE A 190 -14.15 -12.53 3.18
CA PHE A 190 -15.09 -13.51 2.66
C PHE A 190 -15.82 -14.21 3.80
N PRO A 191 -17.14 -14.45 3.69
CA PRO A 191 -17.88 -15.15 4.72
C PRO A 191 -17.38 -16.60 4.85
N PRO A 192 -17.17 -17.10 6.08
CA PRO A 192 -16.85 -18.50 6.27
C PRO A 192 -18.03 -19.38 5.85
N VAL A 193 -17.72 -20.59 5.40
CA VAL A 193 -18.72 -21.57 4.98
C VAL A 193 -19.72 -21.81 6.10
N GLY A 194 -21.01 -21.61 5.80
CA GLY A 194 -22.11 -21.82 6.74
C GLY A 194 -22.43 -20.66 7.67
N ARG A 195 -21.67 -19.56 7.66
CA ARG A 195 -21.91 -18.40 8.54
C ARG A 195 -22.52 -17.19 7.84
N GLY A 196 -22.37 -17.06 6.52
CA GLY A 196 -23.06 -16.05 5.69
C GLY A 196 -22.63 -14.59 5.91
N VAL A 197 -21.91 -14.30 6.98
CA VAL A 197 -21.34 -12.98 7.33
C VAL A 197 -19.82 -13.09 7.46
N ASN A 198 -19.09 -12.03 7.10
CA ASN A 198 -17.64 -11.95 7.29
C ASN A 198 -17.27 -11.51 8.72
N GLU A 199 -15.97 -11.45 9.03
CA GLU A 199 -15.49 -11.11 10.38
C GLU A 199 -15.89 -9.69 10.83
N VAL A 200 -15.94 -8.71 9.93
CA VAL A 200 -16.35 -7.33 10.25
C VAL A 200 -17.84 -7.28 10.54
N GLU A 201 -18.66 -7.95 9.73
CA GLU A 201 -20.10 -8.06 9.94
C GLU A 201 -20.42 -8.80 11.24
N GLU A 202 -19.69 -9.88 11.56
CA GLU A 202 -19.82 -10.62 12.83
C GLU A 202 -19.45 -9.74 14.03
N ALA A 203 -18.38 -8.94 13.92
CA ALA A 203 -17.99 -7.99 14.97
C ALA A 203 -19.05 -6.90 15.19
N ILE A 204 -19.63 -6.35 14.11
CA ILE A 204 -20.73 -5.36 14.20
C ILE A 204 -21.95 -5.99 14.86
N LEU A 205 -22.37 -7.17 14.42
CA LEU A 205 -23.53 -7.87 15.00
C LEU A 205 -23.32 -8.19 16.48
N SER A 206 -22.11 -8.59 16.86
CA SER A 206 -21.76 -8.89 18.25
C SER A 206 -21.77 -7.65 19.15
N ALA A 207 -21.40 -6.47 18.62
CA ALA A 207 -21.44 -5.21 19.37
C ALA A 207 -22.87 -4.69 19.63
N LEU A 208 -23.86 -5.21 18.88
CA LEU A 208 -25.28 -4.87 19.03
C LEU A 208 -26.04 -5.83 19.96
N ALA A 209 -25.44 -6.97 20.33
CA ALA A 209 -26.03 -8.00 21.20
C ALA A 209 -25.83 -7.69 22.68
#